data_AF-A0A6P0YYU8-F1
#
_entry.id   AF-A0A6P0YYU8-F1
#
_cell.length_a   1.000
_cell.length_b   1.000
_cell.length_c   1.000
_cell.angle_alpha   90.00
_cell.angle_beta   90.00
_cell.angle_gamma   90.00
#
_symmetry.space_group_name_H-M   'P 1'
#
loop_
_entity.id
_entity.type
_entity.pdbx_description
1 polymer ?
#
loop_
_entity_poly.entity_id
_entity_poly.type
_entity_poly.pdbx_seq_one_letter_code
_entity_poly.pdbx_strand_id
1 'polypeptide(L)'
;MFQRVLICTDLADGLQRLIHFVPSLSASGLSHITFLHTTPLLTDRGVPRPDTEQENKAKEKLSVALTHCPDGVDVQVDVQSGRPIDHILKAIKTHEPDLLVLGT
;
A
#
# COMPACT_ATOMS: atom_id res chain seq x y z
N MET A 1 16.13 4.31 14.51
CA MET A 1 14.72 4.77 14.45
C MET A 1 14.20 4.38 13.09
N PHE A 2 13.03 3.75 12.99
CA PHE A 2 12.46 3.35 11.70
C PHE A 2 12.10 4.61 10.90
N GLN A 3 12.52 4.69 9.64
CA GLN A 3 12.25 5.82 8.75
C GLN A 3 11.40 5.41 7.55
N ARG A 4 11.47 4.14 7.15
CA ARG A 4 10.81 3.58 5.97
C ARG A 4 9.82 2.52 6.41
N VAL A 5 8.54 2.72 6.13
CA VAL A 5 7.48 1.77 6.47
C VAL A 5 6.76 1.29 5.22
N LEU A 6 6.54 -0.02 5.14
CA LEU A 6 5.67 -0.66 4.17
C LEU A 6 4.43 -1.17 4.89
N ILE A 7 3.26 -0.59 4.56
CA ILE A 7 1.97 -0.94 5.14
C ILE A 7 1.19 -1.73 4.10
N CYS A 8 1.01 -3.02 4.33
CA CYS A 8 0.24 -3.89 3.44
C CYS A 8 -1.17 -4.05 3.98
N THR A 9 -2.16 -3.72 3.17
CA THR A 9 -3.58 -3.83 3.54
C THR A 9 -4.37 -4.66 2.53
N ASP A 10 -5.34 -5.44 3.01
CA ASP A 10 -6.36 -6.10 2.17
C ASP A 10 -7.67 -5.28 2.07
N LEU A 11 -7.68 -4.05 2.61
CA LEU A 11 -8.83 -3.15 2.75
C LEU A 11 -9.94 -3.61 3.71
N ALA A 12 -9.78 -4.76 4.36
CA ALA A 12 -10.68 -5.30 5.38
C ALA A 12 -10.03 -5.27 6.78
N ASP A 13 -8.70 -5.29 6.86
CA ASP A 13 -7.90 -5.28 8.10
C ASP A 13 -7.91 -3.96 8.89
N GLY A 14 -8.41 -2.87 8.31
CA GLY A 14 -8.46 -1.55 8.94
C GLY A 14 -7.20 -0.71 8.76
N LEU A 15 -6.10 -1.27 8.24
CA LEU A 15 -4.85 -0.53 7.99
C LEU A 15 -5.01 0.52 6.88
N GLN A 16 -5.96 0.33 5.97
CA GLN A 16 -6.33 1.35 4.99
C GLN A 16 -6.74 2.67 5.63
N ARG A 17 -7.14 2.71 6.91
CA ARG A 17 -7.49 3.96 7.60
C ARG A 17 -6.27 4.84 7.87
N LEU A 18 -5.06 4.28 7.90
CA LEU A 18 -3.82 5.01 8.13
C LEU A 18 -3.51 6.04 7.04
N ILE A 19 -4.14 5.92 5.86
CA ILE A 19 -4.07 6.93 4.79
C ILE A 19 -4.51 8.32 5.27
N HIS A 20 -5.38 8.40 6.28
CA HIS A 20 -5.85 9.67 6.84
C HIS A 20 -4.91 10.26 7.91
N PHE A 21 -3.88 9.52 8.31
CA PHE A 21 -2.98 9.87 9.40
C PHE A 21 -1.53 10.06 8.96
N VAL A 22 -1.28 10.27 7.66
CA VAL A 22 0.06 10.51 7.09
C VAL A 22 0.84 11.60 7.84
N PRO A 23 0.26 12.77 8.20
CA PRO A 23 0.98 13.77 8.99
C PRO A 23 1.41 13.26 10.38
N SER A 24 0.55 12.49 11.04
CA SER A 24 0.86 11.90 12.35
C SER A 24 1.93 10.80 12.25
N LEU A 25 1.88 10.00 11.18
CA LEU A 25 2.92 9.01 10.88
C LEU A 25 4.26 9.70 10.62
N SER A 26 4.28 10.78 9.86
CA SER A 26 5.49 11.56 9.62
C SER A 26 6.06 12.16 10.90
N ALA A 27 5.20 12.71 11.77
CA ALA A 27 5.62 13.28 13.06
C ALA A 27 6.30 12.25 13.99
N SER A 28 6.10 10.95 13.76
CA SER A 28 6.81 9.88 14.48
C SER A 28 8.24 9.63 13.99
N GLY A 29 8.69 10.34 12.93
CA GLY A 29 10.02 10.20 12.33
C GLY A 29 10.05 9.40 11.02
N LEU A 30 8.89 8.97 10.50
CA LEU A 30 8.79 8.29 9.22
C LEU A 30 8.96 9.30 8.07
N SER A 31 9.89 9.00 7.17
CA SER A 31 10.16 9.80 5.96
C SER A 31 9.72 9.11 4.68
N HIS A 32 9.53 7.78 4.68
CA HIS A 32 9.04 7.03 3.54
C HIS A 32 7.89 6.12 3.99
N ILE A 33 6.70 6.32 3.42
CA ILE A 33 5.48 5.59 3.76
C ILE A 33 4.90 4.99 2.48
N THR A 34 4.95 3.67 2.36
CA THR A 34 4.39 2.95 1.21
C THR A 34 3.15 2.18 1.65
N PHE A 35 2.01 2.47 1.03
CA PHE A 35 0.80 1.66 1.13
C PHE A 35 0.77 0.66 -0.02
N LEU A 36 0.68 -0.63 0.31
CA LEU A 36 0.56 -1.72 -0.67
C LEU A 36 -0.81 -2.40 -0.51
N HIS A 37 -1.53 -2.55 -1.61
CA HIS A 37 -2.70 -3.41 -1.69
C HIS A 37 -2.58 -4.35 -2.89
N THR A 38 -3.06 -5.58 -2.75
CA THR A 38 -3.11 -6.55 -3.84
C THR A 38 -4.54 -6.99 -4.09
N THR A 39 -5.01 -6.83 -5.31
CA THR A 39 -6.32 -7.32 -5.77
C THR A 39 -6.19 -8.73 -6.36
N PRO A 40 -7.24 -9.56 -6.26
CA PRO A 40 -7.23 -10.88 -6.90
C PRO A 40 -7.26 -10.77 -8.43
N LEU A 41 -6.75 -11.80 -9.10
CA LEU A 41 -6.93 -11.96 -10.55
C LEU A 41 -8.31 -12.53 -10.86
N LEU A 42 -8.93 -12.07 -11.95
CA LEU A 42 -10.12 -12.70 -12.53
C LEU A 42 -9.74 -14.00 -13.22
N THR A 43 -10.40 -15.11 -12.85
CA THR A 43 -10.13 -16.46 -13.39
C THR A 43 -11.27 -17.03 -14.23
N ASP A 44 -12.28 -16.22 -14.55
CA ASP A 44 -13.53 -16.62 -15.23
C ASP A 44 -13.34 -17.12 -16.68
N ARG A 45 -12.26 -16.69 -17.35
CA ARG A 45 -12.01 -16.97 -18.79
C ARG A 45 -10.75 -17.79 -19.07
N GLY A 46 -10.32 -18.62 -18.12
CA GLY A 46 -9.19 -19.55 -18.25
C GLY A 46 -7.80 -18.92 -18.16
N VAL A 47 -7.59 -17.73 -18.74
CA VAL A 47 -6.37 -16.93 -18.55
C VAL A 47 -6.60 -15.92 -17.42
N PRO A 48 -5.84 -15.99 -16.31
CA PRO A 48 -5.93 -15.00 -15.23
C PRO A 48 -5.64 -13.59 -15.73
N ARG A 49 -6.47 -12.62 -15.35
CA ARG A 49 -6.31 -11.21 -15.75
C ARG A 49 -6.49 -10.27 -14.56
N PRO A 50 -5.83 -9.10 -14.56
CA PRO A 50 -6.11 -8.06 -13.57
C PRO A 50 -7.58 -7.67 -13.54
N ASP A 51 -8.13 -7.49 -12.33
CA ASP A 51 -9.42 -6.83 -12.16
C ASP A 51 -9.18 -5.31 -12.15
N THR A 52 -9.13 -4.73 -13.35
CA THR A 52 -8.84 -3.29 -13.51
C THR A 52 -9.85 -2.40 -12.79
N GLU A 53 -11.10 -2.84 -12.64
CA GLU A 53 -12.12 -2.07 -11.92
C GLU A 53 -11.83 -2.05 -10.41
N GLN A 54 -11.55 -3.21 -9.82
CA GLN A 54 -11.15 -3.29 -8.41
C GLN A 54 -9.82 -2.58 -8.14
N GLU A 55 -8.83 -2.72 -9.02
CA GLU A 55 -7.55 -2.00 -8.91
C GLU A 55 -7.76 -0.49 -8.87
N ASN A 56 -8.56 0.05 -9.80
CA ASN A 56 -8.82 1.48 -9.87
C ASN A 56 -9.56 1.98 -8.62
N LYS A 57 -10.57 1.24 -8.14
CA LYS A 57 -11.29 1.57 -6.90
C LYS A 57 -10.37 1.57 -5.68
N ALA A 58 -9.51 0.55 -5.55
CA ALA A 58 -8.54 0.48 -4.46
C ALA A 58 -7.52 1.62 -4.53
N LYS A 59 -7.02 1.93 -5.74
CA LYS A 59 -6.10 3.03 -5.98
C LYS A 59 -6.72 4.38 -5.63
N GLU A 60 -7.96 4.63 -6.05
CA GLU A 60 -8.69 5.85 -5.71
C GLU A 60 -8.84 5.99 -4.18
N LYS A 61 -9.26 4.91 -3.51
CA LYS A 61 -9.40 4.88 -2.04
C LYS A 61 -8.09 5.19 -1.32
N LEU A 62 -6.98 4.57 -1.73
CA LEU A 62 -5.69 4.74 -1.05
C LEU A 62 -4.97 6.04 -1.44
N SER A 63 -5.28 6.62 -2.61
CA SER A 63 -4.68 7.89 -3.07
C SER A 63 -5.01 9.08 -2.15
N VAL A 64 -5.97 8.93 -1.24
CA VAL A 64 -6.20 9.89 -0.15
C VAL A 64 -4.93 10.13 0.67
N ALA A 65 -4.05 9.14 0.83
CA ALA A 65 -2.75 9.30 1.50
C ALA A 65 -1.88 10.42 0.89
N LEU A 66 -2.06 10.70 -0.40
CA LEU A 66 -1.26 11.69 -1.14
C LEU A 66 -1.79 13.12 -0.98
N THR A 67 -3.01 13.30 -0.46
CA THR A 67 -3.67 14.62 -0.40
C THR A 67 -3.07 15.56 0.66
N HIS A 68 -2.54 15.01 1.76
CA HIS A 68 -2.01 15.77 2.88
C HIS A 68 -0.59 15.34 3.22
N CYS A 69 0.26 15.21 2.20
CA CYS A 69 1.66 14.81 2.37
C CYS A 69 2.47 15.98 2.95
N PRO A 70 3.08 15.84 4.16
CA PRO A 70 3.99 16.85 4.68
C PRO A 70 5.23 17.00 3.81
N ASP A 71 5.84 18.19 3.82
CA ASP A 71 7.09 18.44 3.10
C ASP A 71 8.22 17.52 3.57
N GLY A 72 8.96 16.95 2.62
CA GLY A 72 10.09 16.06 2.90
C GLY A 72 9.72 14.62 3.25
N VAL A 73 8.45 14.24 3.12
CA VAL A 73 7.98 12.85 3.27
C VAL A 73 7.65 12.28 1.89
N ASP A 74 8.16 11.09 1.59
CA ASP A 74 7.81 10.32 0.40
C ASP A 74 6.66 9.36 0.72
N VAL A 75 5.50 9.61 0.12
CA VAL A 75 4.30 8.77 0.30
C VAL A 75 3.96 8.13 -1.02
N GLN A 76 3.83 6.80 -1.00
CA GLN A 76 3.59 6.00 -2.19
C GLN A 76 2.40 5.07 -1.98
N VAL A 77 1.64 4.86 -3.06
CA VAL A 77 0.50 3.94 -3.11
C VAL A 77 0.74 2.97 -4.25
N ASP A 78 0.92 1.70 -3.92
CA ASP A 78 1.09 0.60 -4.86
C ASP A 78 -0.12 -0.34 -4.80
N VAL A 79 -0.79 -0.50 -5.94
CA VAL A 79 -1.94 -1.39 -6.11
C VAL A 79 -1.68 -2.28 -7.32
N GLN A 80 -1.61 -3.58 -7.10
CA GLN A 80 -1.27 -4.57 -8.14
C GLN A 80 -2.20 -5.79 -8.05
N SER A 81 -2.69 -6.33 -9.17
CA SER A 81 -3.39 -7.62 -9.18
C SER A 81 -2.44 -8.81 -9.19
N GLY A 82 -2.70 -9.80 -8.34
CA GLY A 82 -1.86 -10.99 -8.26
C GLY A 82 -1.89 -11.68 -6.91
N ARG A 83 -0.80 -12.37 -6.58
CA ARG A 83 -0.62 -13.01 -5.28
C ARG A 83 -0.01 -11.99 -4.31
N PRO A 84 -0.64 -11.71 -3.15
CA PRO A 84 -0.12 -10.72 -2.21
C PRO A 84 1.33 -10.94 -1.81
N ILE A 85 1.73 -12.19 -1.56
CA ILE A 85 3.11 -12.51 -1.15
C ILE A 85 4.15 -12.11 -2.19
N ASP A 86 3.86 -12.23 -3.50
CA ASP A 86 4.80 -11.87 -4.56
C ASP A 86 5.02 -10.35 -4.58
N HIS A 87 3.95 -9.58 -4.43
CA HIS A 87 4.03 -8.12 -4.40
C HIS A 87 4.65 -7.59 -3.12
N ILE A 88 4.38 -8.22 -1.96
CA ILE A 88 5.04 -7.87 -0.70
C ILE A 88 6.55 -8.09 -0.83
N LEU A 89 6.99 -9.25 -1.33
CA LEU A 89 8.41 -9.54 -1.52
C LEU A 89 9.08 -8.59 -2.52
N LYS A 90 8.37 -8.18 -3.58
CA LYS A 90 8.83 -7.18 -4.54
C LYS A 90 8.95 -5.80 -3.88
N ALA A 91 7.93 -5.35 -3.16
CA ALA A 91 7.90 -4.07 -2.46
C ALA A 91 9.00 -3.98 -1.39
N ILE A 92 9.28 -5.06 -0.67
CA ILE A 92 10.40 -5.12 0.29
C ILE A 92 11.74 -4.85 -0.42
N LYS A 93 11.97 -5.46 -1.59
CA LYS A 93 13.19 -5.24 -2.37
C LYS A 93 13.26 -3.85 -2.99
N THR A 94 12.13 -3.28 -3.39
CA THR A 94 12.06 -1.98 -4.06
C THR A 94 12.15 -0.81 -3.09
N HIS A 95 11.46 -0.89 -1.96
CA HIS A 95 11.36 0.21 -1.00
C HIS A 95 12.28 0.03 0.21
N GLU A 96 12.90 -1.15 0.40
CA GLU A 96 13.82 -1.44 1.50
C GLU A 96 13.28 -0.92 2.85
N PRO A 97 12.07 -1.32 3.27
CA PRO A 97 11.45 -0.80 4.48
C PRO A 97 12.19 -1.28 5.73
N ASP A 98 12.29 -0.41 6.73
CA ASP A 98 12.79 -0.80 8.06
C ASP A 98 11.70 -1.52 8.87
N LEU A 99 10.44 -1.26 8.54
CA LEU A 99 9.26 -1.82 9.19
C LEU A 99 8.23 -2.29 8.16
N LEU A 100 7.78 -3.54 8.29
CA LEU A 100 6.65 -4.09 7.56
C LEU A 100 5.44 -4.19 8.50
N VAL A 101 4.31 -3.62 8.10
CA VAL A 101 3.04 -3.71 8.82
C VAL A 101 2.07 -4.53 7.97
N LEU A 102 1.55 -5.62 8.55
CA LEU A 102 0.58 -6.50 7.90
C LEU A 102 -0.74 -6.49 8.67
N GLY A 103 -1.85 -6.54 7.94
CA GLY A 103 -3.17 -6.78 8.50
C GLY A 103 -3.33 -8.22 8.99
N THR A 104 -4.28 -8.44 9.90
CA THR A 104 -4.68 -9.77 10.41
C THR A 104 -6.05 -10.16 9.92
#